data_AF-A0A2N2KS08-F1
#
_entry.id   AF-A0A2N2KS08-F1
#
_cell.length_a   1.000
_cell.length_b   1.000
_cell.length_c   1.000
_cell.angle_alpha   90.00
_cell.angle_beta   90.00
_cell.angle_gamma   90.00
#
_symmetry.space_group_name_H-M   'P 1'
#
loop_
_entity.id
_entity.type
_entity.pdbx_description
1 polymer ?
#
loop_
_entity_poly.entity_id
_entity_poly.type
_entity_poly.pdbx_seq_one_letter_code
_entity_poly.pdbx_strand_id
1 'polypeptide(L)' 'MKNTILKFINPILAIMFVLTFVFVALYKFGPLAWRGSESLGELHEFSGALFVFVALIHVYYNWSWIRLNIFGKKAKHKS' A
#
# COMPACT_ATOMS: atom_id res chain seq x y z
N MET A 1 -16.66 -11.44 8.76
CA MET A 1 -15.34 -11.92 8.31
C MET A 1 -14.51 -10.92 7.50
N LYS A 2 -15.09 -10.00 6.70
CA LYS A 2 -14.30 -9.04 5.89
C LYS A 2 -13.37 -8.11 6.69
N ASN A 3 -13.77 -7.68 7.89
CA ASN A 3 -12.91 -6.87 8.76
C ASN A 3 -11.69 -7.61 9.31
N THR A 4 -11.72 -8.95 9.39
CA THR A 4 -10.58 -9.72 9.91
C THR A 4 -9.42 -9.71 8.91
N ILE A 5 -9.71 -9.76 7.61
CA ILE A 5 -8.69 -9.75 6.55
C ILE A 5 -7.97 -8.38 6.49
N LEU A 6 -8.70 -7.27 6.64
CA LEU A 6 -8.12 -5.93 6.67
C LEU A 6 -7.12 -5.73 7.82
N LYS A 7 -7.28 -6.43 8.95
CA LYS A 7 -6.31 -6.39 10.06
C LYS A 7 -4.92 -6.93 9.66
N PHE A 8 -4.84 -7.79 8.65
CA PHE A 8 -3.58 -8.30 8.12
C PHE A 8 -3.09 -7.47 6.93
N ILE A 9 -4.00 -7.06 6.03
CA ILE A 9 -3.63 -6.25 4.87
C ILE A 9 -3.06 -4.88 5.27
N ASN A 10 -3.58 -4.25 6.32
CA ASN A 10 -3.15 -2.91 6.72
C ASN A 10 -1.68 -2.86 7.18
N PRO A 11 -1.22 -3.73 8.11
CA PRO A 11 0.21 -3.81 8.43
C PRO A 11 1.09 -4.15 7.23
N ILE A 12 0.64 -5.05 6.34
CA ILE A 12 1.40 -5.38 5.13
C ILE A 12 1.58 -4.14 4.26
N LEU A 13 0.51 -3.38 4.00
CA LEU A 13 0.60 -2.12 3.28
C LEU A 13 1.56 -1.12 3.93
N ALA A 14 1.51 -0.99 5.26
CA ALA A 14 2.40 -0.08 5.98
C ALA A 14 3.87 -0.49 5.83
N ILE A 15 4.19 -1.77 5.99
CA ILE A 15 5.55 -2.29 5.82
C ILE A 15 6.04 -2.03 4.39
N MET A 16 5.20 -2.34 3.40
CA MET A 16 5.57 -2.18 1.99
C MET A 16 5.78 -0.72 1.61
N PHE A 17 4.92 0.18 2.09
CA PHE A 17 5.12 1.62 1.93
C PHE A 17 6.47 2.07 2.48
N VAL A 18 6.81 1.63 3.71
CA VAL A 18 8.10 1.95 4.34
C VAL A 18 9.26 1.39 3.51
N LEU A 19 9.19 0.13 3.05
CA LEU A 19 10.24 -0.47 2.24
C LEU A 19 10.45 0.28 0.91
N THR A 20 9.36 0.53 0.17
CA THR A 20 9.41 1.27 -1.10
C THR A 20 10.00 2.67 -0.90
N PHE A 21 9.61 3.35 0.19
CA PHE A 21 10.15 4.66 0.53
C PHE A 21 11.64 4.59 0.93
N VAL A 22 12.05 3.62 1.75
CA VAL A 22 13.44 3.45 2.17
C VAL A 22 14.32 3.16 0.97
N PHE A 23 13.91 2.30 0.03
CA PHE A 23 14.71 2.00 -1.15
C PHE A 23 14.96 3.23 -2.02
N VAL A 24 13.93 4.04 -2.30
CA VAL A 24 14.13 5.28 -3.07
C VAL A 24 14.92 6.33 -2.29
N ALA A 25 14.73 6.40 -0.97
CA ALA A 25 15.49 7.31 -0.12
C ALA A 25 16.98 6.95 -0.11
N LEU A 26 17.33 5.67 -0.01
CA LEU A 26 18.71 5.20 -0.09
C LEU A 26 19.28 5.40 -1.50
N TYR A 27 18.50 5.12 -2.54
CA TYR A 27 18.88 5.32 -3.93
C TYR A 27 19.19 6.79 -4.27
N LYS A 28 18.42 7.75 -3.72
CA LYS A 28 18.59 9.19 -3.99
C LYS A 28 19.51 9.90 -3.01
N PHE A 29 19.38 9.61 -1.72
CA PHE A 29 19.96 10.39 -0.63
C PHE A 29 20.90 9.58 0.27
N GLY A 30 20.96 8.26 0.11
CA GLY A 30 21.80 7.36 0.92
C GLY A 30 23.31 7.61 0.76
N PRO A 31 24.15 6.74 1.34
CA PRO A 31 25.60 6.81 1.16
C PRO A 31 26.01 6.78 -0.32
N LEU A 32 27.15 7.39 -0.66
CA LEU A 32 27.66 7.43 -2.05
C LEU A 32 27.75 6.04 -2.71
N ALA A 33 28.09 5.01 -1.93
CA ALA A 33 28.17 3.63 -2.41
C ALA A 33 26.83 3.05 -2.88
N TRP A 34 25.70 3.64 -2.46
CA TRP A 34 24.35 3.15 -2.73
C TRP A 34 23.56 4.07 -3.66
N ARG A 35 23.97 5.33 -3.83
CA ARG A 35 23.26 6.27 -4.71
C ARG A 35 23.34 5.80 -6.16
N GLY A 36 22.20 5.78 -6.84
CA GLY A 36 22.14 5.29 -8.21
C GLY A 36 22.32 3.78 -8.36
N SER A 37 22.36 3.02 -7.27
CA SER A 37 22.48 1.55 -7.30
C SER A 37 21.33 0.91 -8.07
N GLU A 38 21.66 0.07 -9.05
CA GLU A 38 20.70 -0.72 -9.81
C GLU A 38 19.83 -1.58 -8.89
N SER A 39 20.44 -2.29 -7.94
CA SER A 39 19.73 -3.15 -6.99
C SER A 39 18.71 -2.39 -6.15
N LEU A 40 19.02 -1.17 -5.70
CA LEU A 40 18.04 -0.35 -4.96
C LEU A 40 16.92 0.15 -5.87
N GLY A 41 17.21 0.43 -7.14
CA GLY A 41 16.22 0.76 -8.16
C GLY A 41 15.24 -0.40 -8.39
N GLU A 42 15.76 -1.60 -8.63
CA GLU A 42 14.97 -2.82 -8.81
C GLU A 42 14.13 -3.15 -7.57
N LEU A 43 14.70 -3.03 -6.37
CA LEU A 43 13.97 -3.25 -5.11
C LEU A 43 12.86 -2.21 -4.92
N HIS A 44 13.09 -0.95 -5.27
CA HIS A 44 12.06 0.09 -5.24
C HIS A 44 10.93 -0.22 -6.23
N GLU A 45 11.27 -0.56 -7.47
CA GLU A 45 10.29 -0.90 -8.50
C GLU A 45 9.45 -2.13 -8.10
N PHE A 46 10.10 -3.20 -7.68
CA PHE A 46 9.43 -4.44 -7.26
C PHE A 46 8.54 -4.21 -6.04
N SER A 47 9.06 -3.56 -4.99
CA SER A 47 8.27 -3.27 -3.78
C SER A 47 7.10 -2.33 -4.09
N GLY A 48 7.30 -1.35 -4.97
CA GLY A 48 6.26 -0.43 -5.42
C GLY A 48 5.15 -1.14 -6.20
N ALA A 49 5.52 -2.04 -7.11
CA ALA A 49 4.56 -2.86 -7.86
C ALA A 49 3.73 -3.75 -6.92
N LEU A 50 4.38 -4.42 -5.97
CA LEU A 50 3.68 -5.24 -4.98
C LEU A 50 2.79 -4.36 -4.08
N PHE A 51 3.24 -3.16 -3.70
CA PHE A 51 2.47 -2.24 -2.85
C PHE A 51 1.17 -1.83 -3.53
N VAL A 52 1.25 -1.46 -4.82
CA VAL A 52 0.06 -1.14 -5.63
C VAL A 52 -0.88 -2.34 -5.71
N PHE A 53 -0.36 -3.54 -5.95
CA PHE A 53 -1.18 -4.75 -6.00
C PHE A 53 -1.94 -5.00 -4.70
N VAL A 54 -1.26 -4.93 -3.54
CA VAL A 54 -1.90 -5.10 -2.23
C VAL A 54 -2.87 -3.95 -1.94
N ALA A 55 -2.57 -2.73 -2.40
CA ALA A 55 -3.46 -1.57 -2.21
C ALA A 55 -4.78 -1.74 -2.98
N LEU A 56 -4.76 -2.34 -4.17
CA LEU A 56 -5.97 -2.69 -4.92
C LEU A 56 -6.82 -3.73 -4.15
N ILE A 57 -6.19 -4.76 -3.59
CA ILE A 57 -6.86 -5.76 -2.75
C ILE A 57 -7.48 -5.06 -1.51
N HIS A 58 -6.74 -4.18 -0.86
CA HIS A 58 -7.24 -3.38 0.26
C HIS A 58 -8.48 -2.56 -0.12
N VAL A 59 -8.44 -1.84 -1.25
CA VAL A 59 -9.58 -1.07 -1.75
C VAL A 59 -10.79 -1.96 -2.02
N TYR A 60 -10.58 -3.14 -2.61
CA TYR A 60 -11.65 -4.11 -2.86
C TYR A 60 -12.35 -4.55 -1.56
N TYR A 61 -11.57 -4.96 -0.55
CA TYR A 61 -12.14 -5.36 0.75
C TYR A 61 -12.76 -4.18 1.52
N ASN A 62 -12.20 -2.98 1.39
CA ASN A 62 -12.66 -1.78 2.07
C ASN A 62 -13.76 -1.02 1.29
N TRP A 63 -14.20 -1.52 0.14
CA TRP A 63 -15.10 -0.80 -0.78
C TRP A 63 -16.42 -0.37 -0.15
N SER A 64 -16.96 -1.16 0.79
CA SER A 64 -18.20 -0.78 1.49
C SER A 64 -17.99 0.44 2.38
N TRP A 65 -16.87 0.52 3.09
CA TRP A 65 -16.51 1.69 3.89
C TRP A 65 -16.27 2.91 3.00
N ILE A 66 -15.57 2.74 1.87
CA ILE A 66 -15.33 3.83 0.90
C ILE A 66 -16.66 4.38 0.36
N ARG A 67 -17.60 3.52 -0.04
CA ARG A 67 -18.92 3.98 -0.52
C ARG A 67 -19.71 4.75 0.52
N LEU A 68 -19.62 4.35 1.79
CA LEU A 68 -20.31 5.01 2.89
C LEU A 68 -19.68 6.36 3.25
N ASN A 69 -18.35 6.43 3.34
CA ASN A 69 -17.64 7.59 3.89
C ASN A 69 -17.17 8.58 2.82
N ILE A 70 -16.79 8.10 1.64
CA ILE A 70 -16.27 8.96 0.55
C ILE A 70 -17.39 9.34 -0.41
N PHE A 71 -18.23 8.39 -0.81
CA PHE A 71 -19.30 8.64 -1.79
C PHE A 71 -20.67 8.94 -1.16
N GLY A 72 -20.77 8.97 0.17
CA GLY A 72 -22.01 9.30 0.89
C GLY A 72 -23.20 8.38 0.59
N LYS A 73 -22.99 7.20 -0.02
CA LYS A 73 -24.06 6.25 -0.31
C LYS A 73 -24.46 5.57 0.99
N LYS A 74 -25.43 6.14 1.71
CA LYS A 74 -26.08 5.49 2.85
C LYS A 74 -26.50 4.08 2.42
N ALA A 75 -26.06 3.07 3.17
CA ALA A 75 -26.62 1.73 3.01
C ALA A 75 -28.15 1.89 3.13
N LYS A 76 -28.90 1.43 2.12
CA LYS A 76 -30.37 1.41 2.23
C LYS A 76 -30.68 0.64 3.50
N HIS A 77 -31.12 1.36 4.53
CA HIS A 77 -31.72 0.75 5.71
C HIS A 77 -32.89 -0.06 5.15
N LYS A 78 -32.81 -1.39 5.20
CA LYS A 78 -34.01 -2.19 5.01
C LYS A 78 -34.90 -1.82 6.20
N SER A 79 -35.99 -1.09 5.92
CA SER A 79 -37.14 -1.01 6.82
C SER A 79 -37.83 -2.36 6.84
#